data_AF-A0A7V5DCB6-F1
#
_entry.id   AF-A0A7V5DCB6-F1
#
_cell.length_a   1.000
_cell.length_b   1.000
_cell.length_c   1.000
_cell.angle_alpha   90.00
_cell.angle_beta   90.00
_cell.angle_gamma   90.00
#
_symmetry.space_group_name_H-M   'P 1'
#
loop_
_entity.id
_entity.type
_entity.pdbx_description
1 polymer ?
#
loop_
_entity_poly.entity_id
_entity_poly.type
_entity_poly.pdbx_seq_one_letter_code
_entity_poly.pdbx_strand_id
1 'polypeptide(L)'
;MGIAHTFNEKIFRQIHGNSLVYNACWEDPRCDRKLLAMNEKSRVVMLTSAGCNALDYLLDDPAEVHCVDINPRQNALLHLKIALFENTDHATLFKFFGNGVVRKGRDIFNDALRERLPDQYSVDFWERNLHYFSAKGLRKSFYWHGSSGTVAWIIRQWLL
;
A
#
# COMPACT_ATOMS: atom_id res chain seq x y z
N MET A 1 35.62 9.87 -1.34
CA MET A 1 34.37 9.11 -1.49
C MET A 1 33.60 9.26 -0.19
N GLY A 2 32.76 10.30 -0.15
CA GLY A 2 32.56 11.11 1.05
C GLY A 2 31.43 10.66 1.97
N ILE A 3 31.58 11.06 3.24
CA ILE A 3 30.65 10.91 4.37
C ILE A 3 29.19 11.25 4.00
N ALA A 4 28.98 12.16 3.03
CA ALA A 4 27.66 12.50 2.49
C ALA A 4 26.94 11.31 1.82
N HIS A 5 27.66 10.42 1.14
CA HIS A 5 27.08 9.21 0.54
C HIS A 5 26.63 8.22 1.62
N THR A 6 27.46 7.99 2.63
CA THR A 6 27.14 7.11 3.77
C THR A 6 25.97 7.64 4.59
N PHE A 7 25.83 8.96 4.71
CA PHE A 7 24.71 9.60 5.39
C PHE A 7 23.40 9.48 4.58
N ASN A 8 23.45 9.71 3.26
CA ASN A 8 22.31 9.48 2.37
C ASN A 8 21.85 8.02 2.39
N GLU A 9 22.77 7.05 2.34
CA GLU A 9 22.43 5.63 2.43
C GLU A 9 21.79 5.26 3.77
N LYS A 10 22.26 5.85 4.88
CA LYS A 10 21.66 5.62 6.20
C LYS A 10 20.25 6.20 6.29
N ILE A 11 20.04 7.43 5.79
CA ILE A 11 18.72 8.04 5.72
C ILE A 11 17.80 7.22 4.81
N PHE A 12 18.30 6.80 3.65
CA PHE A 12 17.58 5.95 2.71
C PHE A 12 17.14 4.63 3.35
N ARG A 13 18.07 3.92 4.01
CA ARG A 13 17.79 2.71 4.80
C ARG A 13 16.79 2.96 5.93
N GLN A 14 16.84 4.10 6.59
CA GLN A 14 15.96 4.40 7.72
C GLN A 14 14.53 4.76 7.26
N ILE A 15 14.39 5.49 6.16
CA ILE A 15 13.10 5.83 5.55
C ILE A 15 12.46 4.58 4.91
N HIS A 16 13.25 3.76 4.22
CA HIS A 16 12.76 2.54 3.56
C HIS A 16 12.60 1.38 4.56
N GLY A 17 13.32 1.42 5.68
CA GLY A 17 13.37 0.35 6.67
C GLY A 17 12.29 0.42 7.74
N ASN A 18 11.69 1.59 8.03
CA ASN A 18 10.77 1.77 9.17
C ASN A 18 9.35 2.26 8.82
N SER A 19 9.10 2.68 7.59
CA SER A 19 7.85 3.35 7.22
C SER A 19 7.26 2.77 5.94
N LEU A 20 5.93 2.82 5.81
CA LEU A 20 5.25 2.56 4.54
C LEU A 20 5.61 3.69 3.57
N VAL A 21 6.26 3.40 2.44
CA VAL A 21 6.78 4.47 1.57
C VAL A 21 5.65 5.12 0.77
N TYR A 22 4.81 4.30 0.13
CA TYR A 22 3.72 4.71 -0.75
C TYR A 22 2.38 4.20 -0.22
N ASN A 23 1.38 5.08 -0.22
CA ASN A 23 0.02 4.73 0.22
C ASN A 23 -0.85 4.32 -0.98
N ALA A 24 -0.59 4.94 -2.12
CA ALA A 24 -1.18 4.63 -3.41
C ALA A 24 -0.14 4.90 -4.52
N CYS A 25 -0.25 4.13 -5.61
CA CYS A 25 0.38 4.45 -6.89
C CYS A 25 -0.39 5.62 -7.53
N TRP A 26 0.32 6.56 -8.16
CA TRP A 26 -0.26 7.74 -8.82
C TRP A 26 -0.10 7.69 -10.36
N GLU A 27 0.62 6.70 -10.84
CA GLU A 27 0.82 6.38 -12.24
C GLU A 27 -0.51 5.92 -12.87
N ASP A 28 -0.67 6.17 -14.17
CA ASP A 28 -1.85 5.71 -14.91
C ASP A 28 -1.61 4.29 -15.46
N PRO A 29 -2.22 3.24 -14.86
CA PRO A 29 -1.97 1.86 -15.29
C PRO A 29 -2.51 1.58 -16.69
N ARG A 30 -3.41 2.42 -17.24
CA ARG A 30 -3.94 2.24 -18.60
C ARG A 30 -2.87 2.42 -19.66
N CYS A 31 -1.88 3.29 -19.41
CA CYS A 31 -0.73 3.45 -20.30
C CYS A 31 0.08 2.16 -20.38
N ASP A 32 0.36 1.57 -19.22
CA ASP A 32 1.13 0.33 -19.11
C ASP A 32 0.38 -0.85 -19.74
N ARG A 33 -0.91 -1.00 -19.44
CA ARG A 33 -1.77 -2.04 -20.01
C ARG A 33 -1.85 -1.96 -21.53
N LYS A 34 -2.03 -0.75 -22.08
CA LYS A 34 -2.03 -0.52 -23.53
C LYS A 34 -0.69 -0.84 -24.17
N LEU A 35 0.43 -0.51 -23.51
CA LEU A 35 1.76 -0.74 -24.04
C LEU A 35 2.16 -2.22 -23.98
N LEU A 36 1.86 -2.88 -22.86
CA LEU A 36 2.27 -4.26 -22.59
C LEU A 36 1.37 -5.29 -23.27
N ALA A 37 0.10 -4.93 -23.56
CA ALA A 37 -0.88 -5.79 -24.23
C ALA A 37 -0.94 -7.20 -23.60
N MET A 38 -1.10 -7.23 -22.28
CA MET A 38 -1.12 -8.46 -21.50
C MET A 38 -2.29 -9.37 -21.89
N ASN A 39 -2.10 -10.67 -21.68
CA ASN A 39 -3.08 -11.71 -21.93
C ASN A 39 -2.81 -12.92 -21.02
N GLU A 40 -3.58 -13.99 -21.17
CA GLU A 40 -3.55 -15.20 -20.34
C GLU A 40 -2.22 -15.97 -20.33
N LYS A 41 -1.26 -15.59 -21.18
CA LYS A 41 0.10 -16.15 -21.21
C LYS A 41 1.14 -15.23 -20.59
N SER A 42 0.77 -13.99 -20.28
CA SER A 42 1.67 -12.98 -19.71
C SER A 42 2.02 -13.32 -18.27
N ARG A 43 3.32 -13.24 -17.96
CA ARG A 43 3.87 -13.39 -16.61
C ARG A 43 4.64 -12.10 -16.29
N VAL A 44 4.14 -11.31 -15.34
CA VAL A 44 4.68 -9.98 -15.04
C VAL A 44 5.46 -10.01 -13.74
N VAL A 45 6.61 -9.33 -13.69
CA VAL A 45 7.30 -9.01 -12.45
C VAL A 45 7.38 -7.50 -12.30
N MET A 46 7.04 -6.99 -11.12
CA MET A 46 7.07 -5.55 -10.87
C MET A 46 7.39 -5.23 -9.42
N LEU A 47 7.85 -4.00 -9.20
CA LEU A 47 7.95 -3.45 -7.86
C LEU A 47 6.54 -3.28 -7.28
N THR A 48 6.35 -3.70 -6.03
CA THR A 48 5.01 -3.72 -5.43
C THR A 48 4.36 -2.35 -5.43
N SER A 49 5.07 -1.28 -5.03
CA SER A 49 4.60 0.12 -5.10
C SER A 49 3.14 0.32 -4.66
N ALA A 50 2.82 -0.04 -3.40
CA ALA A 50 1.48 -0.07 -2.83
C ALA A 50 0.46 -1.04 -3.47
N GLY A 51 0.81 -1.71 -4.56
CA GLY A 51 0.04 -2.79 -5.18
C GLY A 51 -1.09 -2.35 -6.13
N CYS A 52 -1.28 -1.04 -6.37
CA CYS A 52 -2.42 -0.58 -7.17
C CYS A 52 -2.31 -1.04 -8.64
N ASN A 53 -1.16 -0.81 -9.29
CA ASN A 53 -0.99 -1.17 -10.69
C ASN A 53 -1.02 -2.68 -10.88
N ALA A 54 -0.43 -3.44 -9.95
CA ALA A 54 -0.48 -4.90 -9.98
C ALA A 54 -1.91 -5.44 -10.00
N LEU A 55 -2.80 -4.88 -9.18
CA LEU A 55 -4.21 -5.24 -9.14
C LEU A 55 -4.97 -4.76 -10.38
N ASP A 56 -4.61 -3.60 -10.96
CA ASP A 56 -5.21 -3.12 -12.21
C ASP A 56 -4.82 -4.01 -13.40
N TYR A 57 -3.59 -4.53 -13.44
CA TYR A 57 -3.13 -5.44 -14.49
C TYR A 57 -3.91 -6.75 -14.54
N LEU A 58 -4.51 -7.18 -13.43
CA LEU A 58 -5.38 -8.36 -13.39
C LEU A 58 -6.64 -8.21 -14.27
N LEU A 59 -7.01 -6.99 -14.65
CA LEU A 59 -8.13 -6.74 -15.56
C LEU A 59 -7.86 -7.20 -17.00
N ASP A 60 -6.60 -7.47 -17.36
CA ASP A 60 -6.21 -8.06 -18.65
C ASP A 60 -5.99 -9.58 -18.57
N ASP A 61 -6.38 -10.22 -17.45
CA ASP A 61 -6.29 -11.66 -17.19
C ASP A 61 -4.89 -12.29 -17.44
N PRO A 62 -3.78 -11.71 -16.92
CA PRO A 62 -2.46 -12.31 -17.03
C PRO A 62 -2.37 -13.62 -16.25
N ALA A 63 -1.48 -14.53 -16.67
CA ALA A 63 -1.23 -15.79 -15.97
C ALA A 63 -0.75 -15.57 -14.53
N GLU A 64 0.11 -14.57 -14.30
CA GLU A 64 0.65 -14.24 -12.98
C GLU A 64 1.24 -12.82 -12.96
N VAL A 65 1.14 -12.18 -11.79
CA VAL A 65 1.80 -10.90 -11.47
C VAL A 65 2.60 -11.08 -10.18
N HIS A 66 3.92 -11.06 -10.29
CA HIS A 66 4.85 -11.17 -9.17
C HIS A 66 5.23 -9.78 -8.65
N CYS A 67 4.77 -9.47 -7.44
CA CYS A 67 5.08 -8.20 -6.77
C CYS A 67 6.25 -8.35 -5.79
N VAL A 68 7.37 -7.70 -6.10
CA VAL A 68 8.60 -7.78 -5.29
C VAL A 68 8.87 -6.42 -4.66
N ASP A 69 9.19 -6.37 -3.37
CA ASP A 69 9.62 -5.13 -2.71
C ASP A 69 10.70 -5.40 -1.66
N ILE A 70 11.61 -4.45 -1.49
CA ILE A 70 12.60 -4.49 -0.41
C ILE A 70 11.99 -4.08 0.94
N ASN A 71 10.90 -3.30 0.90
CA ASN A 71 10.14 -2.91 2.07
C ASN A 71 8.91 -3.82 2.21
N PRO A 72 8.94 -4.82 3.10
CA PRO A 72 7.85 -5.80 3.23
C PRO A 72 6.50 -5.16 3.64
N ARG A 73 6.49 -3.90 4.09
CA ARG A 73 5.26 -3.13 4.36
C ARG A 73 4.45 -2.86 3.10
N GLN A 74 5.11 -2.75 1.95
CA GLN A 74 4.46 -2.58 0.66
C GLN A 74 3.73 -3.86 0.25
N ASN A 75 4.37 -5.02 0.44
CA ASN A 75 3.72 -6.31 0.27
C ASN A 75 2.58 -6.49 1.26
N ALA A 76 2.76 -6.12 2.53
CA ALA A 76 1.67 -6.14 3.50
C ALA A 76 0.48 -5.28 3.06
N LEU A 77 0.72 -4.11 2.46
CA LEU A 77 -0.35 -3.27 1.90
C LEU A 77 -1.05 -3.90 0.71
N LEU A 78 -0.31 -4.54 -0.20
CA LEU A 78 -0.90 -5.32 -1.28
C LEU A 78 -1.77 -6.47 -0.72
N HIS A 79 -1.26 -7.22 0.26
CA HIS A 79 -2.01 -8.32 0.90
C HIS A 79 -3.30 -7.84 1.56
N LEU A 80 -3.29 -6.68 2.23
CA LEU A 80 -4.50 -6.10 2.80
C LEU A 80 -5.53 -5.74 1.72
N LYS A 81 -5.07 -5.18 0.58
CA LYS A 81 -5.94 -4.89 -0.56
C LYS A 81 -6.55 -6.15 -1.14
N ILE A 82 -5.75 -7.18 -1.39
CA ILE A 82 -6.22 -8.49 -1.89
C ILE A 82 -7.26 -9.06 -0.93
N ALA A 83 -6.96 -9.13 0.37
CA ALA A 83 -7.90 -9.64 1.37
C ALA A 83 -9.23 -8.87 1.37
N LEU A 84 -9.19 -7.54 1.22
CA LEU A 84 -10.39 -6.70 1.10
C LEU A 84 -11.17 -6.98 -0.19
N PHE A 85 -10.49 -7.12 -1.34
CA PHE A 85 -11.13 -7.46 -2.61
C PHE A 85 -11.84 -8.82 -2.56
N GLU A 86 -11.24 -9.80 -1.90
CA GLU A 86 -11.77 -11.18 -1.85
C GLU A 86 -12.86 -11.38 -0.78
N ASN A 87 -12.80 -10.64 0.33
CA ASN A 87 -13.58 -10.95 1.53
C ASN A 87 -14.52 -9.82 1.98
N THR A 88 -14.58 -8.71 1.26
CA THR A 88 -15.47 -7.58 1.59
C THR A 88 -16.15 -7.00 0.36
N ASP A 89 -17.09 -6.08 0.57
CA ASP A 89 -17.75 -5.37 -0.51
C ASP A 89 -16.98 -4.12 -0.95
N HIS A 90 -17.31 -3.61 -2.15
CA HIS A 90 -16.74 -2.38 -2.68
C HIS A 90 -16.90 -1.20 -1.69
N ALA A 91 -18.02 -1.10 -0.97
CA ALA A 91 -18.25 -0.02 -0.02
C ALA A 91 -17.27 -0.06 1.17
N THR A 92 -16.91 -1.25 1.65
CA THR A 92 -15.89 -1.42 2.68
C THR A 92 -14.51 -1.11 2.14
N LEU A 93 -14.16 -1.63 0.96
CA LEU A 93 -12.90 -1.31 0.28
C LEU A 93 -12.73 0.20 0.09
N PHE A 94 -13.79 0.89 -0.36
CA PHE A 94 -13.77 2.33 -0.57
C PHE A 94 -13.63 3.13 0.73
N LYS A 95 -14.10 2.62 1.88
CA LYS A 95 -13.81 3.26 3.18
C LYS A 95 -12.31 3.20 3.49
N PHE A 96 -11.67 2.05 3.27
CA PHE A 96 -10.23 1.89 3.50
C PHE A 96 -9.38 2.72 2.52
N PHE A 97 -9.64 2.63 1.22
CA PHE A 97 -8.74 3.16 0.19
C PHE A 97 -9.36 4.19 -0.78
N GLY A 98 -10.61 4.61 -0.57
CA GLY A 98 -11.17 5.81 -1.20
C GLY A 98 -11.16 6.98 -0.21
N ASN A 99 -11.74 6.76 0.98
CA ASN A 99 -11.79 7.77 2.05
C ASN A 99 -10.52 7.80 2.90
N GLY A 100 -9.77 6.69 2.96
CA GLY A 100 -8.63 6.53 3.87
C GLY A 100 -9.03 6.44 5.35
N VAL A 101 -10.31 6.21 5.64
CA VAL A 101 -10.88 6.25 6.99
C VAL A 101 -11.96 5.18 7.13
N VAL A 102 -11.83 4.31 8.13
CA VAL A 102 -12.82 3.28 8.42
C VAL A 102 -13.26 3.31 9.88
N ARG A 103 -14.59 3.27 10.08
CA ARG A 103 -15.18 3.04 11.40
C ARG A 103 -15.18 1.53 11.67
N LYS A 104 -14.80 1.13 12.89
CA LYS A 104 -14.66 -0.29 13.27
C LYS A 104 -13.63 -1.06 12.41
N GLY A 105 -12.56 -0.39 11.96
CA GLY A 105 -11.50 -1.05 11.19
C GLY A 105 -10.86 -2.25 11.89
N ARG A 106 -10.82 -2.23 13.24
CA ARG A 106 -10.34 -3.37 14.04
C ARG A 106 -11.27 -4.59 13.96
N ASP A 107 -12.57 -4.37 14.06
CA ASP A 107 -13.56 -5.45 13.96
C ASP A 107 -13.49 -6.07 12.55
N ILE A 108 -13.52 -5.24 11.51
CA ILE A 108 -13.38 -5.71 10.11
C ILE A 108 -12.08 -6.49 9.90
N PHE A 109 -10.97 -6.00 10.44
CA PHE A 109 -9.68 -6.69 10.32
C PHE A 109 -9.73 -8.07 10.97
N ASN A 110 -10.21 -8.17 12.21
CA ASN A 110 -10.26 -9.43 12.93
C ASN A 110 -11.24 -10.43 12.28
N ASP A 111 -12.40 -9.96 11.85
CA ASP A 111 -13.50 -10.82 11.40
C ASP A 111 -13.33 -11.27 9.94
N ALA A 112 -12.75 -10.44 9.08
CA ALA A 112 -12.72 -10.68 7.62
C ALA A 112 -11.32 -10.77 7.01
N LEU A 113 -10.29 -10.16 7.62
CA LEU A 113 -9.00 -9.94 6.95
C LEU A 113 -7.85 -10.73 7.57
N ARG A 114 -7.81 -10.85 8.90
CA ARG A 114 -6.65 -11.36 9.65
C ARG A 114 -6.21 -12.75 9.20
N GLU A 115 -7.16 -13.67 9.02
CA GLU A 115 -6.90 -15.05 8.59
C GLU A 115 -6.67 -15.19 7.07
N ARG A 116 -6.88 -14.12 6.32
CA ARG A 116 -6.73 -14.07 4.85
C ARG A 116 -5.41 -13.49 4.40
N LEU A 117 -4.64 -12.90 5.33
CA LEU A 117 -3.30 -12.43 5.03
C LEU A 117 -2.35 -13.64 4.91
N PRO A 118 -1.51 -13.69 3.87
CA PRO A 118 -0.75 -14.90 3.52
C PRO A 118 0.45 -15.16 4.44
N ASP A 119 0.88 -14.16 5.22
CA ASP A 119 2.07 -14.24 6.06
C ASP A 119 1.90 -13.50 7.40
N GLN A 120 2.62 -13.97 8.42
CA GLN A 120 2.55 -13.43 9.77
C GLN A 120 3.03 -11.97 9.86
N TYR A 121 3.97 -11.56 9.00
CA TYR A 121 4.47 -10.19 9.01
C TYR A 121 3.35 -9.21 8.62
N SER A 122 2.56 -9.53 7.60
CA SER A 122 1.40 -8.74 7.17
C SER A 122 0.37 -8.63 8.29
N VAL A 123 0.10 -9.73 9.00
CA VAL A 123 -0.81 -9.75 10.15
C VAL A 123 -0.31 -8.79 11.24
N ASP A 124 0.92 -8.98 11.70
CA ASP A 124 1.52 -8.18 12.77
C ASP A 124 1.60 -6.69 12.41
N PHE A 125 1.95 -6.40 11.16
CA PHE A 125 2.05 -5.04 10.66
C PHE A 125 0.69 -4.36 10.72
N TRP A 126 -0.35 -4.95 10.14
CA TRP A 126 -1.66 -4.32 10.13
C TRP A 126 -2.28 -4.25 11.51
N GLU A 127 -2.17 -5.31 12.31
CA GLU A 127 -2.62 -5.34 13.70
C GLU A 127 -2.13 -4.12 14.50
N ARG A 128 -0.87 -3.73 14.34
CA ARG A 128 -0.26 -2.55 14.99
C ARG A 128 -0.65 -1.22 14.34
N ASN A 129 -0.91 -1.22 13.03
CA ASN A 129 -1.05 0.00 12.21
C ASN A 129 -2.48 0.32 11.75
N LEU A 130 -3.51 -0.39 12.20
CA LEU A 130 -4.92 -0.08 11.86
C LEU A 130 -5.34 1.36 12.20
N HIS A 131 -4.65 1.99 13.16
CA HIS A 131 -4.86 3.40 13.50
C HIS A 131 -4.58 4.34 12.32
N TYR A 132 -3.89 3.90 11.27
CA TYR A 132 -3.69 4.67 10.04
C TYR A 132 -5.02 5.04 9.38
N PHE A 133 -6.04 4.18 9.47
CA PHE A 133 -7.37 4.44 8.91
C PHE A 133 -8.32 5.15 9.89
N SER A 134 -7.78 5.83 10.90
CA SER A 134 -8.58 6.54 11.90
C SER A 134 -8.91 7.98 11.48
N ALA A 135 -10.14 8.41 11.75
CA ALA A 135 -10.51 9.83 11.68
C ALA A 135 -10.04 10.66 12.89
N LYS A 136 -9.42 10.02 13.89
CA LYS A 136 -8.99 10.64 15.15
C LYS A 136 -7.50 10.96 15.13
N GLY A 137 -7.10 11.93 15.96
CA GLY A 137 -5.70 12.37 16.09
C GLY A 137 -5.32 13.48 15.11
N LEU A 138 -4.01 13.77 15.04
CA LEU A 138 -3.44 14.84 14.21
C LEU A 138 -3.48 14.50 12.71
N ARG A 139 -3.36 13.21 12.36
CA ARG A 139 -3.30 12.69 10.99
C ARG A 139 -4.55 11.85 10.69
N LYS A 140 -5.60 12.54 10.24
CA LYS A 140 -6.97 12.01 10.13
C LYS A 140 -7.25 11.30 8.79
N SER A 141 -6.38 10.40 8.36
CA SER A 141 -6.57 9.54 7.17
C SER A 141 -5.32 8.71 6.95
N PHE A 142 -5.49 7.53 6.34
CA PHE A 142 -4.43 6.68 5.82
C PHE A 142 -3.44 7.46 4.95
N TYR A 143 -3.92 8.42 4.14
CA TYR A 143 -3.08 9.22 3.24
C TYR A 143 -2.11 10.19 3.94
N TRP A 144 -2.20 10.35 5.27
CA TRP A 144 -1.28 11.16 6.06
C TRP A 144 -0.22 10.33 6.81
N HIS A 145 -0.25 9.00 6.66
CA HIS A 145 0.69 8.07 7.28
C HIS A 145 1.71 7.55 6.27
N GLY A 146 2.78 6.92 6.75
CA GLY A 146 3.90 6.53 5.89
C GLY A 146 4.80 7.71 5.51
N SER A 147 5.80 7.46 4.68
CA SER A 147 6.82 8.45 4.30
C SER A 147 6.22 9.51 3.38
N SER A 148 5.57 9.09 2.28
CA SER A 148 4.87 10.00 1.36
C SER A 148 3.73 10.74 2.04
N GLY A 149 2.90 10.06 2.84
CA GLY A 149 1.81 10.69 3.57
C GLY A 149 2.27 11.69 4.63
N THR A 150 3.39 11.43 5.30
CA THR A 150 4.01 12.40 6.22
C THR A 150 4.40 13.69 5.51
N VAL A 151 5.09 13.57 4.37
CA VAL A 151 5.51 14.73 3.56
C VAL A 151 4.28 15.50 3.07
N ALA A 152 3.28 14.80 2.52
CA ALA A 152 2.04 15.41 2.07
C ALA A 152 1.30 16.14 3.20
N TRP A 153 1.26 15.55 4.40
CA TRP A 153 0.65 16.17 5.57
C TRP A 153 1.38 17.45 5.99
N ILE A 154 2.72 17.44 6.03
CA ILE A 154 3.54 18.62 6.39
C ILE A 154 3.31 19.74 5.38
N ILE A 155 3.38 19.45 4.08
CA ILE A 155 3.14 20.44 3.02
C ILE A 155 1.75 21.05 3.17
N ARG A 156 0.72 20.23 3.45
CA ARG A 156 -0.64 20.71 3.68
C ARG A 156 -0.73 21.68 4.86
N GLN A 157 -0.01 21.45 5.96
CA GLN A 157 0.01 22.37 7.11
C GLN A 157 0.77 23.67 6.80
N TRP A 158 1.66 23.66 5.81
CA TRP A 158 2.40 24.85 5.41
C TRP A 158 1.60 25.72 4.43
N LEU A 159 0.77 25.10 3.58
CA LEU A 159 -0.07 25.79 2.60
C LEU A 159 -1.39 26.33 3.17
N LEU A 160 -1.83 25.84 4.33
CA LEU A 160 -3.07 26.25 5.02
C LEU A 160 -2.75 27.04 6.28
#